data_AF-A0AAE3NC82-F1
#
_entry.id   AF-A0AAE3NC82-F1
#
_cell.length_a   1.000
_cell.length_b   1.000
_cell.length_c   1.000
_cell.angle_alpha   90.00
_cell.angle_beta   90.00
_cell.angle_gamma   90.00
#
_symmetry.space_group_name_H-M   'P 1'
#
loop_
_entity.id
_entity.type
_entity.pdbx_description
1 polymer ?
#
loop_
_entity_poly.entity_id
_entity_poly.type
_entity_poly.pdbx_seq_one_letter_code
_entity_poly.pdbx_strand_id
1 'polypeptide(L)'
;MAGGAVGEATVQLARMLGATIAGSCSAGGMERARSLGVEAVFDYQTTDLSKLGKRFDVVYDTAATMTTETGLGLLGPGGVFLDINPTPGKFIRSIFNHRLKPIVCTPRADILDGLARTAKEEKLRLPVAESVPLSEAIRLVTALEGGGRKLGGKGLVAMN
;
A
#
# COMPACT_ATOMS: atom_id res chain seq x y z
N MET A 1 4.49 -4.88 0.95
CA MET A 1 3.55 -3.75 1.01
C MET A 1 4.00 -2.66 1.98
N ALA A 2 4.39 -2.96 3.22
CA ALA A 2 4.86 -1.95 4.19
C ALA A 2 6.21 -1.24 3.88
N GLY A 3 6.71 -1.36 2.66
CA GLY A 3 7.95 -0.70 2.19
C GLY A 3 7.81 -0.03 0.82
N GLY A 4 6.58 0.17 0.34
CA GLY A 4 6.27 0.92 -0.88
C GLY A 4 5.44 2.16 -0.54
N ALA A 5 5.51 3.21 -1.38
CA ALA A 5 4.96 4.53 -1.05
C ALA A 5 3.48 4.53 -0.63
N VAL A 6 2.63 3.71 -1.27
CA VAL A 6 1.20 3.60 -0.91
C VAL A 6 1.01 2.88 0.41
N GLY A 7 1.71 1.76 0.62
CA GLY A 7 1.63 0.98 1.86
C GLY A 7 2.13 1.77 3.06
N GLU A 8 3.21 2.54 2.92
CA GLU A 8 3.73 3.38 4.01
C GLU A 8 2.79 4.52 4.39
N ALA A 9 2.16 5.17 3.40
CA ALA A 9 1.13 6.18 3.64
C ALA A 9 -0.08 5.55 4.35
N THR A 10 -0.49 4.35 3.93
CA THR A 10 -1.60 3.60 4.53
C THR A 10 -1.34 3.32 5.99
N VAL A 11 -0.14 2.81 6.34
CA VAL A 11 0.23 2.51 7.74
C VAL A 11 0.09 3.76 8.61
N GLN A 12 0.64 4.90 8.16
CA GLN A 12 0.56 6.15 8.91
C GLN A 12 -0.89 6.63 9.08
N LEU A 13 -1.68 6.65 8.01
CA LEU A 13 -3.07 7.10 8.05
C LEU A 13 -3.95 6.18 8.91
N ALA A 14 -3.80 4.87 8.78
CA ALA A 14 -4.58 3.91 9.56
C ALA A 14 -4.23 4.00 11.07
N ARG A 15 -2.96 4.23 11.42
CA ARG A 15 -2.58 4.49 12.82
C ARG A 15 -3.17 5.78 13.36
N MET A 16 -3.19 6.85 12.57
CA MET A 16 -3.85 8.10 12.97
C MET A 16 -5.35 7.90 13.24
N LEU A 17 -5.97 6.91 12.61
CA LEU A 17 -7.36 6.51 12.83
C LEU A 17 -7.54 5.49 13.96
N GLY A 18 -6.47 5.13 14.67
CA GLY A 18 -6.50 4.20 15.81
C GLY A 18 -6.47 2.71 15.44
N ALA A 19 -6.12 2.35 14.21
CA ALA A 19 -6.04 0.95 13.80
C ALA A 19 -4.76 0.26 14.31
N THR A 20 -4.91 -0.99 14.75
CA THR A 20 -3.82 -1.97 14.92
C THR A 20 -3.44 -2.52 13.55
N ILE A 21 -2.15 -2.55 13.23
CA ILE A 21 -1.70 -2.86 11.87
C ILE A 21 -0.83 -4.11 11.83
N ALA A 22 -1.24 -5.05 10.98
CA ALA A 22 -0.40 -6.11 10.46
C ALA A 22 -0.08 -5.84 8.98
N GLY A 23 1.09 -6.27 8.52
CA GLY A 23 1.49 -6.06 7.14
C GLY A 23 2.48 -7.09 6.65
N SER A 24 2.59 -7.23 5.33
CA SER A 24 3.62 -8.05 4.70
C SER A 24 4.58 -7.20 3.86
N CYS A 25 5.84 -7.61 3.79
CA CYS A 25 6.87 -7.01 2.93
C CYS A 25 7.97 -8.05 2.66
N SER A 26 8.99 -7.71 1.87
CA SER A 26 10.20 -8.54 1.80
C SER A 26 10.95 -8.45 3.13
N ALA A 27 11.81 -9.42 3.43
CA ALA A 27 12.70 -9.39 4.60
C ALA A 27 13.41 -8.03 4.80
N GLY A 28 14.00 -7.45 3.74
CA GLY A 28 14.67 -6.16 3.82
C GLY A 28 13.77 -4.94 4.09
N GLY A 29 12.44 -5.09 4.01
CA GLY A 29 11.49 -4.03 4.33
C GLY A 29 10.94 -4.10 5.76
N MET A 30 11.26 -5.16 6.53
CA MET A 30 10.60 -5.43 7.80
C MET A 30 10.96 -4.43 8.89
N GLU A 31 12.22 -4.00 8.97
CA GLU A 31 12.65 -2.98 9.93
C GLU A 31 11.92 -1.65 9.70
N ARG A 32 11.84 -1.23 8.43
CA ARG A 32 11.08 -0.03 8.03
C ARG A 32 9.58 -0.14 8.32
N ALA A 33 8.99 -1.32 8.09
CA ALA A 33 7.60 -1.56 8.45
C ALA A 33 7.35 -1.36 9.95
N ARG A 34 8.24 -1.90 10.79
CA ARG A 34 8.16 -1.73 12.25
C ARG A 34 8.35 -0.29 12.68
N SER A 35 9.28 0.46 12.07
CA SER A 35 9.49 1.87 12.41
C SER A 35 8.30 2.76 12.07
N LEU A 36 7.48 2.38 11.09
CA LEU A 36 6.20 3.03 10.77
C LEU A 36 5.06 2.63 11.73
N GLY A 37 5.27 1.59 12.55
CA GLY A 37 4.31 1.10 13.54
C GLY A 37 3.44 -0.07 13.07
N VAL A 38 3.93 -0.88 12.13
CA VAL A 38 3.34 -2.20 11.87
C VAL A 38 3.74 -3.14 13.01
N GLU A 39 2.75 -3.69 13.71
CA GLU A 39 2.96 -4.53 14.90
C GLU A 39 3.35 -5.97 14.51
N ALA A 40 2.62 -6.56 13.57
CA ALA A 40 2.92 -7.88 13.02
C ALA A 40 3.40 -7.75 11.57
N VAL A 41 4.67 -8.09 11.32
CA VAL A 41 5.28 -8.03 9.99
C VAL A 41 5.57 -9.43 9.47
N PHE A 42 5.02 -9.77 8.30
CA PHE A 42 5.21 -11.05 7.63
C PHE A 42 6.11 -10.90 6.40
N ASP A 43 7.13 -11.75 6.27
CA ASP A 43 7.87 -11.85 5.02
C ASP A 43 7.06 -12.65 4.01
N TYR A 44 6.61 -12.00 2.93
CA TYR A 44 5.72 -12.65 1.96
C TYR A 44 6.41 -13.79 1.18
N GLN A 45 7.74 -13.86 1.19
CA GLN A 45 8.49 -14.92 0.51
C GLN A 45 8.51 -16.22 1.31
N THR A 46 8.38 -16.13 2.63
CA THR A 46 8.53 -17.25 3.56
C THR A 46 7.24 -17.54 4.33
N THR A 47 6.30 -16.60 4.33
CA THR A 47 5.02 -16.72 5.03
C THR A 47 3.88 -16.93 4.04
N ASP A 48 3.19 -18.05 4.16
CA ASP A 48 1.92 -18.30 3.47
C ASP A 48 0.80 -17.53 4.16
N LEU A 49 0.48 -16.34 3.62
CA LEU A 49 -0.52 -15.44 4.19
C LEU A 49 -1.92 -16.06 4.27
N SER A 50 -2.25 -17.04 3.40
CA SER A 50 -3.57 -17.68 3.41
C SER A 50 -3.84 -18.47 4.70
N LYS A 51 -2.79 -18.85 5.42
CA LYS A 51 -2.85 -19.63 6.67
C LYS A 51 -3.01 -18.78 7.92
N LEU A 52 -2.97 -17.45 7.81
CA LEU A 52 -3.15 -16.57 8.97
C LEU A 52 -4.60 -16.63 9.51
N GLY A 53 -5.56 -17.04 8.69
CA GLY A 53 -6.96 -17.22 9.07
C GLY A 53 -7.75 -15.91 9.17
N LYS A 54 -9.00 -16.00 9.65
CA LYS A 54 -9.98 -14.90 9.71
C LYS A 54 -9.71 -13.95 10.88
N ARG A 55 -8.83 -12.97 10.70
CA ARG A 55 -8.36 -12.09 11.79
C ARG A 55 -8.55 -10.59 11.52
N PHE A 56 -8.91 -10.20 10.30
CA PHE A 56 -8.85 -8.80 9.90
C PHE A 56 -10.21 -8.21 9.56
N ASP A 57 -10.48 -7.01 10.05
CA ASP A 57 -11.64 -6.20 9.65
C ASP A 57 -11.45 -5.59 8.27
N VAL A 58 -10.20 -5.28 7.92
CA VAL A 58 -9.81 -4.75 6.61
C VAL A 58 -8.57 -5.47 6.12
N VAL A 59 -8.63 -6.01 4.90
CA VAL A 59 -7.45 -6.45 4.16
C VAL A 59 -7.26 -5.47 3.01
N TYR A 60 -6.07 -4.91 2.85
CA TYR A 60 -5.76 -3.96 1.79
C TYR A 60 -4.57 -4.41 0.97
N ASP A 61 -4.83 -4.82 -0.27
CA ASP A 61 -3.77 -5.23 -1.20
C ASP A 61 -3.28 -4.03 -2.02
N THR A 62 -2.16 -3.45 -1.57
CA THR A 62 -1.46 -2.36 -2.25
C THR A 62 -0.41 -2.84 -3.26
N ALA A 63 -0.08 -4.13 -3.30
CA ALA A 63 0.86 -4.70 -4.26
C ALA A 63 0.15 -5.28 -5.48
N ALA A 64 -1.17 -5.47 -5.40
CA ALA A 64 -1.99 -6.10 -6.42
C ALA A 64 -1.59 -7.56 -6.73
N THR A 65 -0.93 -8.21 -5.78
CA THR A 65 -0.41 -9.58 -5.94
C THR A 65 -1.26 -10.62 -5.21
N MET A 66 -2.24 -10.19 -4.40
CA MET A 66 -3.06 -11.09 -3.62
C MET A 66 -4.25 -11.62 -4.44
N THR A 67 -4.49 -12.93 -4.37
CA THR A 67 -5.70 -13.53 -4.91
C THR A 67 -6.90 -13.12 -4.07
N THR A 68 -8.07 -13.08 -4.70
CA THR A 68 -9.32 -12.75 -4.01
C THR A 68 -9.64 -13.78 -2.92
N GLU A 69 -9.33 -15.05 -3.14
CA GLU A 69 -9.48 -16.14 -2.16
C GLU A 69 -8.68 -15.85 -0.89
N THR A 70 -7.39 -15.52 -1.05
CA THR A 70 -6.52 -15.19 0.09
C THR A 70 -7.01 -13.95 0.80
N GLY A 71 -7.32 -12.87 0.07
CA GLY A 71 -7.80 -11.62 0.65
C GLY A 71 -9.10 -11.79 1.44
N LEU A 72 -10.07 -12.55 0.91
CA LEU A 72 -11.33 -12.83 1.60
C LEU A 72 -11.18 -13.84 2.75
N GLY A 73 -10.29 -14.82 2.61
CA GLY A 73 -10.03 -15.84 3.64
C GLY A 73 -9.39 -15.27 4.91
N LEU A 74 -8.71 -14.13 4.78
CA LEU A 74 -8.11 -13.37 5.88
C LEU A 74 -9.14 -12.58 6.72
N LEU A 75 -10.34 -12.36 6.21
CA LEU A 75 -11.31 -11.47 6.85
C LEU A 75 -12.07 -12.13 8.00
N GLY A 76 -12.12 -11.44 9.14
CA GLY A 76 -13.06 -11.71 10.23
C GLY A 76 -14.52 -11.46 9.82
N PRO A 77 -15.51 -11.78 10.68
CA PRO A 77 -16.91 -11.42 10.41
C PRO A 77 -17.08 -9.92 10.13
N GLY A 78 -17.83 -9.56 9.09
CA GLY A 78 -18.06 -8.15 8.73
C GLY A 78 -16.92 -7.45 7.99
N GLY A 79 -15.74 -8.05 7.90
CA GLY A 79 -14.59 -7.40 7.27
C GLY A 79 -14.69 -7.24 5.75
N VAL A 80 -13.86 -6.35 5.19
CA VAL A 80 -13.79 -6.02 3.76
C VAL A 80 -12.38 -6.18 3.18
N PHE A 81 -12.31 -6.63 1.93
CA PHE A 81 -11.08 -6.72 1.14
C PHE A 81 -11.04 -5.59 0.11
N LEU A 82 -10.09 -4.68 0.28
CA LEU A 82 -9.84 -3.53 -0.58
C LEU A 82 -8.70 -3.86 -1.57
N ASP A 83 -8.93 -3.57 -2.85
CA ASP A 83 -7.96 -3.84 -3.92
C ASP A 83 -7.76 -2.61 -4.80
N ILE A 84 -6.52 -2.11 -4.92
CA ILE A 84 -6.21 -0.88 -5.68
C ILE A 84 -5.96 -1.11 -7.16
N ASN A 85 -5.83 -2.36 -7.60
CA ASN A 85 -5.62 -2.70 -9.01
C ASN A 85 -6.53 -3.86 -9.42
N PRO A 86 -7.86 -3.62 -9.40
CA PRO A 86 -8.83 -4.65 -9.73
C PRO A 86 -8.73 -5.05 -11.20
N THR A 87 -8.48 -6.33 -11.47
CA THR A 87 -8.66 -6.91 -12.81
C THR A 87 -10.15 -6.94 -13.19
N PRO A 88 -10.51 -7.05 -14.48
CA PRO A 88 -11.92 -7.18 -14.90
C PRO A 88 -12.67 -8.30 -14.17
N GLY A 89 -11.99 -9.43 -13.92
CA GLY A 89 -12.56 -10.53 -13.13
C GLY A 89 -12.86 -10.16 -11.67
N LYS A 90 -11.99 -9.36 -11.03
CA LYS A 90 -12.22 -8.85 -9.67
C LYS A 90 -13.39 -7.86 -9.62
N PHE A 91 -13.58 -7.04 -10.66
CA PHE A 91 -14.76 -6.18 -10.78
C PHE A 91 -16.06 -6.99 -10.86
N ILE A 92 -16.14 -7.96 -11.76
CA ILE A 92 -17.34 -8.82 -11.90
C ILE A 92 -17.64 -9.52 -10.58
N ARG A 93 -16.62 -10.08 -9.92
CA ARG A 93 -16.78 -10.77 -8.63
C ARG A 93 -17.26 -9.84 -7.52
N SER A 94 -16.89 -8.56 -7.53
CA SER A 94 -17.34 -7.59 -6.52
C SER A 94 -18.85 -7.34 -6.55
N ILE A 95 -19.50 -7.54 -7.70
CA ILE A 95 -20.96 -7.44 -7.85
C ILE A 95 -21.66 -8.53 -7.01
N PHE A 96 -21.07 -9.73 -6.99
CA PHE A 96 -21.64 -10.88 -6.28
C PHE A 96 -21.09 -11.05 -4.86
N ASN A 97 -20.01 -10.34 -4.51
CA ASN A 97 -19.41 -10.40 -3.19
C ASN A 97 -19.18 -8.99 -2.64
N HIS A 98 -20.14 -8.54 -1.83
CA HIS A 98 -20.13 -7.23 -1.20
C HIS A 98 -18.90 -6.96 -0.31
N ARG A 99 -18.14 -7.98 0.08
CA ARG A 99 -16.93 -7.85 0.89
C ARG A 99 -15.69 -7.51 0.06
N LEU A 100 -15.72 -7.77 -1.25
CA LEU A 100 -14.66 -7.33 -2.18
C LEU A 100 -14.99 -5.91 -2.65
N LYS A 101 -14.09 -4.97 -2.39
CA LYS A 101 -14.22 -3.55 -2.72
C LYS A 101 -13.06 -3.12 -3.63
N PRO A 102 -13.25 -3.17 -4.95
CA PRO A 102 -12.36 -2.52 -5.90
C PRO A 102 -12.25 -1.03 -5.59
N ILE A 103 -11.03 -0.50 -5.51
CA ILE A 103 -10.77 0.91 -5.28
C ILE A 103 -10.40 1.56 -6.61
N VAL A 104 -11.21 2.53 -7.03
CA VAL A 104 -10.89 3.42 -8.15
C VAL A 104 -10.52 4.77 -7.57
N CYS A 105 -9.25 5.13 -7.70
CA CYS A 105 -8.77 6.41 -7.19
C CYS A 105 -9.32 7.55 -8.05
N THR A 106 -10.08 8.44 -7.43
CA THR A 106 -10.52 9.70 -8.04
C THR A 106 -9.86 10.84 -7.26
N PRO A 107 -9.14 11.76 -7.91
CA PRO A 107 -8.57 12.91 -7.22
C PRO A 107 -9.72 13.77 -6.67
N ARG A 108 -9.69 14.05 -5.37
CA ARG A 108 -10.64 14.94 -4.72
C ARG A 108 -9.88 16.01 -3.94
N ALA A 109 -10.18 17.27 -4.22
CA ALA A 109 -9.46 18.41 -3.65
C ALA A 109 -9.52 18.43 -2.11
N ASP A 110 -10.69 18.14 -1.53
CA ASP A 110 -10.89 18.03 -0.08
C ASP A 110 -9.96 17.02 0.60
N ILE A 111 -9.81 15.83 0.01
CA ILE A 111 -8.90 14.79 0.50
C ILE A 111 -7.45 15.23 0.33
N LEU A 112 -7.09 15.77 -0.83
CA LEU A 112 -5.71 16.20 -1.11
C LEU A 112 -5.27 17.34 -0.19
N ASP A 113 -6.15 18.30 0.10
CA ASP A 113 -5.89 19.40 1.03
C ASP A 113 -5.71 18.89 2.47
N GLY A 114 -6.50 17.88 2.87
CA GLY A 114 -6.34 17.18 4.14
C GLY A 114 -4.97 16.51 4.25
N LEU A 115 -4.56 15.77 3.21
CA LEU A 115 -3.26 15.10 3.14
C LEU A 115 -2.11 16.11 3.15
N ALA A 116 -2.21 17.20 2.39
CA ALA A 116 -1.20 18.24 2.32
C ALA A 116 -1.00 18.93 3.67
N ARG A 117 -2.09 19.25 4.38
CA ARG A 117 -2.03 19.79 5.75
C ARG A 117 -1.39 18.80 6.72
N THR A 118 -1.80 17.54 6.67
CA THR A 118 -1.24 16.47 7.53
C THR A 118 0.27 16.31 7.29
N ALA A 119 0.71 16.40 6.03
CA ALA A 119 2.13 16.36 5.68
C ALA A 119 2.89 17.60 6.18
N LYS A 120 2.29 18.80 6.04
CA LYS A 120 2.85 20.06 6.56
C LYS A 120 3.03 20.05 8.08
N GLU A 121 2.12 19.39 8.80
CA GLU A 121 2.18 19.19 10.26
C GLU A 121 3.12 18.03 10.67
N GLU A 122 3.83 17.43 9.71
CA GLU A 122 4.73 16.28 9.90
C GLU A 122 4.08 15.01 10.46
N LYS A 123 2.74 14.94 10.44
CA LYS A 123 1.95 13.78 10.85
C LYS A 123 1.88 12.70 9.77
N LEU A 124 2.14 13.07 8.52
CA LEU A 124 2.28 12.16 7.38
C LEU A 124 3.61 12.42 6.69
N ARG A 125 4.56 11.48 6.82
CA ARG A 125 5.86 11.57 6.16
C ARG A 125 5.87 10.73 4.89
N LEU A 126 6.11 11.41 3.77
CA LEU A 126 6.25 10.80 2.44
C LEU A 126 7.67 11.10 1.94
N PRO A 127 8.67 10.26 2.28
CA PRO A 127 10.05 10.56 1.93
C PRO A 127 10.21 10.65 0.42
N VAL A 128 10.89 11.70 -0.03
CA VAL A 128 11.40 11.84 -1.40
C VAL A 128 12.79 11.24 -1.41
N ALA A 129 12.98 10.16 -2.15
CA ALA A 129 14.27 9.50 -2.25
C ALA A 129 15.20 10.21 -3.23
N GLU A 130 14.64 10.76 -4.30
CA GLU A 130 15.39 11.40 -5.37
C GLU A 130 14.48 12.37 -6.12
N SER A 131 15.05 13.48 -6.58
CA SER A 131 14.43 14.39 -7.54
C SER A 131 15.36 14.53 -8.74
N VAL A 132 14.88 14.23 -9.94
CA VAL A 132 15.65 14.30 -11.20
C VAL A 132 15.02 15.31 -12.15
N PRO A 133 15.78 15.96 -13.04
CA PRO A 133 15.20 16.78 -14.10
C PRO A 133 14.44 15.92 -15.12
N LEU A 134 13.55 16.54 -15.91
CA LEU A 134 12.79 15.85 -16.97
C LEU A 134 13.69 15.08 -17.95
N SER A 135 14.89 15.57 -18.24
CA SER A 135 15.87 14.89 -19.11
C SER A 135 16.32 13.53 -18.59
N GLU A 136 16.19 13.26 -17.29
CA GLU A 136 16.55 12.00 -16.65
C GLU A 136 15.34 11.12 -16.29
N ALA A 137 14.12 11.58 -16.60
CA ALA A 137 12.88 10.88 -16.22
C ALA A 137 12.83 9.44 -16.76
N ILE A 138 13.21 9.23 -18.02
CA ILE A 138 13.23 7.90 -18.65
C ILE A 138 14.21 6.98 -17.88
N ARG A 139 15.42 7.48 -17.58
CA ARG A 139 16.42 6.71 -16.83
C ARG A 139 15.90 6.31 -15.45
N LEU A 140 15.26 7.23 -14.74
CA LEU A 140 14.69 6.96 -13.42
C LEU A 140 13.60 5.88 -13.50
N VAL A 141 12.64 6.02 -14.42
CA VAL A 141 11.53 5.06 -14.58
C VAL A 141 12.04 3.69 -14.98
N THR A 142 12.92 3.58 -15.98
CA THR A 142 13.47 2.29 -16.42
C THR A 142 14.25 1.58 -15.32
N ALA A 143 15.02 2.31 -14.50
CA ALA A 143 15.73 1.73 -13.37
C ALA A 143 14.78 1.16 -12.29
N LEU A 144 13.62 1.81 -12.09
CA LEU A 144 12.58 1.37 -11.16
C LEU A 144 11.81 0.15 -11.68
N GLU A 145 11.44 0.15 -12.96
CA GLU A 145 10.67 -0.92 -13.60
C GLU A 145 11.49 -2.21 -13.76
N GLY A 146 12.79 -2.08 -14.06
CA GLY A 146 13.69 -3.22 -14.23
C GLY A 146 13.97 -4.03 -12.95
N GLY A 147 13.39 -3.65 -11.80
CA GLY A 147 13.51 -4.35 -10.52
C GLY A 147 14.89 -4.26 -9.86
N GLY A 148 15.91 -3.76 -10.57
CA GLY A 148 17.29 -3.61 -10.09
C GLY A 148 17.49 -2.44 -9.12
N ARG A 149 16.53 -1.51 -9.02
CA ARG A 149 16.61 -0.35 -8.12
C ARG A 149 15.31 -0.19 -7.33
N LYS A 150 15.42 -0.19 -6.01
CA LYS A 150 14.34 0.20 -5.09
C LYS A 150 14.68 1.52 -4.43
N LEU A 151 13.73 2.45 -4.45
CA LEU A 151 13.87 3.73 -3.74
C LEU A 151 13.38 3.60 -2.30
N GLY A 152 14.07 4.26 -1.38
CA GLY A 152 13.62 4.48 0.00
C GLY A 152 12.48 5.49 0.13
N GLY A 153 11.73 5.77 -0.94
CA GLY A 153 10.77 6.87 -1.00
C GLY A 153 10.26 7.11 -2.42
N LYS A 154 9.60 8.26 -2.63
CA LYS A 154 9.11 8.68 -3.95
C LYS A 154 10.28 9.22 -4.80
N GLY A 155 10.31 8.84 -6.07
CA GLY A 155 11.10 9.55 -7.09
C GLY A 155 10.27 10.70 -7.64
N LEU A 156 10.87 11.89 -7.78
CA LEU A 156 10.25 13.06 -8.38
C LEU A 156 10.94 13.42 -9.68
N VAL A 157 10.13 13.85 -10.66
CA VAL A 157 10.63 14.47 -11.90
C VAL A 157 10.29 15.94 -11.83
N ALA A 158 11.31 16.79 -11.85
CA ALA A 158 11.16 18.23 -11.81
C ALA A 158 11.02 18.78 -13.25
N MET A 159 10.00 19.62 -13.44
CA MET A 159 9.67 20.30 -14.70
C MET A 159 9.92 21.80 -14.52
N ASN A 160 11.18 22.16 -14.36
CA ASN A 160 11.68 23.52 -14.20
C ASN A 160 12.44 23.97 -15.44
#